data_AF-A0A3C1RM80-F1
#
_entry.id   AF-A0A3C1RM80-F1
#
_cell.length_a   1.000
_cell.length_b   1.000
_cell.length_c   1.000
_cell.angle_alpha   90.00
_cell.angle_beta   90.00
_cell.angle_gamma   90.00
#
_symmetry.space_group_name_H-M   'P 1'
#
loop_
_entity.id
_entity.type
_entity.pdbx_description
1 polymer ?
#
loop_
_entity_poly.entity_id
_entity_poly.type
_entity_poly.pdbx_seq_one_letter_code
_entity_poly.pdbx_strand_id
1 'polypeptide(L)'
;DLRIGLGPAISGQVYQVSLDVATQLAQSLVSDIEGLEPVYQLPNSPLMTDPDPNKVRLDVRRFNSLQLEQLGITPEQVAIAPYCTYQDPEAFFSYRREQLKRVQWSGIVSQ
;
A
#
# COMPACT_ATOMS: atom_id res chain seq x y z
N ASP A 1 -0.86 -20.14 -15.26
CA ASP A 1 -1.06 -18.69 -15.12
C ASP A 1 -0.39 -18.15 -13.88
N LEU A 2 0.22 -16.95 -13.97
CA LEU A 2 0.79 -16.27 -12.81
C LEU A 2 -0.33 -15.81 -11.87
N ARG A 3 -0.16 -16.05 -10.57
CA ARG A 3 -1.03 -15.56 -9.49
C ARG A 3 -0.19 -14.85 -8.44
N ILE A 4 -0.73 -13.79 -7.86
CA ILE A 4 -0.01 -12.93 -6.91
C ILE A 4 -0.81 -12.82 -5.62
N GLY A 5 -0.17 -13.13 -4.49
CA GLY A 5 -0.72 -12.93 -3.16
C GLY A 5 -0.02 -11.77 -2.46
N LEU A 6 -0.76 -10.72 -2.10
CA LEU A 6 -0.28 -9.65 -1.22
C LEU A 6 -0.69 -9.97 0.21
N GLY A 7 0.30 -10.18 1.08
CA GLY A 7 0.08 -10.48 2.49
C GLY A 7 -0.47 -9.28 3.30
N PRO A 8 -0.73 -9.49 4.60
CA PRO A 8 -1.15 -8.42 5.52
C PRO A 8 -0.16 -7.25 5.53
N ALA A 9 -0.67 -6.03 5.43
CA ALA A 9 0.13 -4.81 5.47
C ALA A 9 -0.64 -3.69 6.17
N ILE A 10 0.05 -2.63 6.59
CA ILE A 10 -0.61 -1.46 7.19
C ILE A 10 -1.60 -0.85 6.20
N SER A 11 -2.83 -0.57 6.64
CA SER A 11 -3.87 0.00 5.79
C SER A 11 -3.59 1.48 5.54
N GLY A 12 -4.02 1.99 4.38
CA GLY A 12 -3.82 3.40 4.08
C GLY A 12 -4.47 4.32 5.10
N GLN A 13 -5.61 3.92 5.67
CA GLN A 13 -6.35 4.69 6.68
C GLN A 13 -5.48 5.07 7.88
N VAL A 14 -4.41 4.33 8.19
CA VAL A 14 -3.53 4.60 9.34
C VAL A 14 -2.06 4.75 8.95
N TYR A 15 -1.71 4.63 7.67
CA TYR A 15 -0.33 4.75 7.22
C TYR A 15 -0.01 6.16 6.75
N GLN A 16 0.47 6.97 7.68
CA GLN A 16 0.91 8.34 7.42
C GLN A 16 2.37 8.38 6.98
N VAL A 17 2.65 9.08 5.88
CA VAL A 17 3.99 9.28 5.31
C VAL A 17 4.24 10.76 5.02
N SER A 18 5.51 11.13 4.79
CA SER A 18 5.84 12.48 4.30
C SER A 18 5.43 12.64 2.83
N LEU A 19 5.32 13.89 2.39
CA LEU A 19 5.11 14.23 0.98
C LEU A 19 6.18 13.59 0.09
N ASP A 20 7.46 13.62 0.47
CA ASP A 20 8.55 13.04 -0.32
C ASP A 20 8.37 11.55 -0.61
N VAL A 21 7.97 10.78 0.41
CA VAL A 21 7.73 9.33 0.26
C VAL A 21 6.54 9.09 -0.68
N ALA A 22 5.47 9.88 -0.53
CA ALA A 22 4.32 9.79 -1.41
C ALA A 22 4.66 10.17 -2.85
N THR A 23 5.48 11.19 -3.06
CA THR A 23 5.94 11.63 -4.39
C THR A 23 6.77 10.55 -5.07
N GLN A 24 7.69 9.91 -4.35
CA GLN A 24 8.48 8.80 -4.90
C GLN A 24 7.61 7.62 -5.33
N LEU A 25 6.58 7.29 -4.55
CA LEU A 25 5.61 6.26 -4.93
C LEU A 25 4.69 6.70 -6.08
N ALA A 26 4.30 7.98 -6.13
CA ALA A 26 3.52 8.52 -7.23
C ALA A 26 4.26 8.41 -8.57
N GLN A 27 5.58 8.66 -8.58
CA GLN A 27 6.44 8.53 -9.75
C GLN A 27 6.53 7.08 -10.28
N SER A 28 6.23 6.08 -9.46
CA SER A 28 6.14 4.69 -9.93
C SER A 28 4.85 4.38 -10.68
N LEU A 29 3.83 5.25 -10.59
CA LEU A 29 2.53 5.07 -11.25
C LEU A 29 2.36 6.03 -12.44
N VAL A 30 2.84 7.26 -12.32
CA VAL A 30 2.67 8.30 -13.33
C VAL A 30 4.04 8.92 -13.59
N SER A 31 4.54 8.75 -14.82
CA SER A 31 5.77 9.38 -15.27
C SER A 31 5.64 10.90 -15.29
N ASP A 32 6.73 11.60 -14.97
CA ASP A 32 6.82 13.07 -15.03
C ASP A 32 5.73 13.80 -14.23
N ILE A 33 5.33 13.22 -13.09
CA ILE A 33 4.30 13.80 -12.24
C ILE A 33 4.80 15.03 -11.48
N GLU A 34 4.04 16.13 -11.57
CA GLU A 34 4.19 17.31 -10.72
C GLU A 34 3.16 17.28 -9.58
N GLY A 35 3.63 17.05 -8.35
CA GLY A 35 2.76 16.94 -7.17
C GLY A 35 1.98 15.62 -7.09
N LEU A 36 1.00 15.56 -6.18
CA LEU A 36 0.23 14.34 -5.89
C LEU A 36 -1.18 14.35 -6.49
N GLU A 37 -1.62 15.48 -7.05
CA GLU A 37 -2.98 15.67 -7.55
C GLU A 37 -3.40 14.60 -8.58
N PRO A 38 -2.57 14.23 -9.57
CA PRO A 38 -2.95 13.18 -10.52
C PRO A 38 -3.22 11.82 -9.85
N VAL A 39 -2.53 11.51 -8.76
CA VAL A 39 -2.74 10.25 -8.02
C VAL A 39 -4.02 10.30 -7.19
N TYR A 40 -4.39 11.45 -6.62
CA TYR A 40 -5.67 11.63 -5.93
C TYR A 40 -6.88 11.42 -6.86
N GLN A 41 -6.72 11.77 -8.15
CA GLN A 41 -7.78 11.62 -9.16
C GLN A 41 -7.91 10.20 -9.73
N LEU A 42 -7.02 9.27 -9.38
CA LEU A 42 -7.13 7.89 -9.81
C LEU A 42 -8.38 7.22 -9.23
N PRO A 43 -9.10 6.39 -10.00
CA PRO A 43 -10.16 5.54 -9.47
C PRO A 43 -9.62 4.64 -8.36
N ASN A 44 -10.27 4.69 -7.20
CA ASN A 44 -9.78 4.05 -5.97
C ASN A 44 -8.33 4.44 -5.68
N SER A 45 -8.09 5.75 -5.55
CA SER A 45 -6.77 6.33 -5.31
C SER A 45 -6.04 5.61 -4.16
N PRO A 46 -4.72 5.37 -4.31
CA PRO A 46 -3.91 4.85 -3.21
C PRO A 46 -3.55 5.92 -2.17
N LEU A 47 -3.97 7.18 -2.36
CA LEU A 47 -3.72 8.29 -1.45
C LEU A 47 -5.02 8.79 -0.80
N MET A 48 -4.91 9.25 0.43
CA MET A 48 -5.95 9.98 1.15
C MET A 48 -5.33 11.20 1.83
N THR A 49 -6.16 12.21 2.05
CA THR A 49 -5.75 13.42 2.76
C THR A 49 -5.40 13.12 4.22
N ASP A 50 -4.50 13.91 4.78
CA ASP A 50 -4.19 13.90 6.20
C ASP A 50 -4.46 15.29 6.81
N PRO A 51 -4.86 15.37 8.10
CA PRO A 51 -4.99 16.65 8.79
C PRO A 51 -3.67 17.45 8.89
N ASP A 52 -2.51 16.78 8.91
CA ASP A 52 -1.22 17.47 8.83
C ASP A 52 -0.91 17.79 7.36
N PRO A 53 -0.75 19.08 6.98
CA PRO A 53 -0.53 19.49 5.59
C PRO A 53 0.80 18.98 5.00
N ASN A 54 1.75 18.56 5.83
CA ASN A 54 3.03 18.00 5.39
C ASN A 54 3.02 16.47 5.31
N LYS A 55 1.84 15.87 5.46
CA LYS A 55 1.64 14.43 5.49
C LYS A 55 0.51 14.02 4.55
N VAL A 56 0.57 12.76 4.15
CA VAL A 56 -0.54 12.10 3.45
C VAL A 56 -0.71 10.70 4.01
N ARG A 57 -1.90 10.15 3.79
CA ARG A 57 -2.21 8.76 4.08
C ARG A 57 -2.09 7.93 2.81
N LEU A 58 -1.46 6.78 2.91
CA LEU A 58 -1.01 6.00 1.76
C LEU A 58 -1.39 4.53 1.89
N ASP A 59 -2.13 3.96 0.95
CA ASP A 59 -2.34 2.50 0.87
C ASP A 59 -1.29 1.85 -0.04
N VAL A 60 -0.26 1.26 0.58
CA VAL A 60 0.83 0.59 -0.14
C VAL A 60 0.34 -0.63 -0.93
N ARG A 61 -0.72 -1.31 -0.47
CA ARG A 61 -1.27 -2.47 -1.18
C ARG A 61 -1.93 -2.00 -2.49
N ARG A 62 -2.60 -0.85 -2.47
CA ARG A 62 -3.19 -0.25 -3.68
C ARG A 62 -2.12 0.24 -4.64
N PHE A 63 -1.03 0.86 -4.16
CA PHE A 63 0.12 1.18 -5.00
C PHE A 63 0.67 -0.05 -5.73
N ASN A 64 0.89 -1.15 -4.99
CA ASN A 64 1.36 -2.40 -5.60
C ASN A 64 0.36 -2.96 -6.62
N SER A 65 -0.94 -2.96 -6.30
CA SER A 65 -1.99 -3.40 -7.24
C SER A 65 -1.96 -2.60 -8.55
N LEU A 66 -1.85 -1.27 -8.47
CA LEU A 66 -1.82 -0.40 -9.64
C LEU A 66 -0.55 -0.64 -10.49
N GLN A 67 0.61 -0.85 -9.85
CA GLN A 67 1.82 -1.22 -10.58
C GLN A 67 1.68 -2.58 -11.28
N LEU A 68 1.04 -3.56 -10.64
CA LEU A 68 0.77 -4.86 -11.26
C LEU A 68 -0.19 -4.75 -12.45
N GLU A 69 -1.23 -3.93 -12.33
CA GLU A 69 -2.16 -3.64 -13.43
C GLU A 69 -1.42 -3.01 -14.63
N GLN A 70 -0.48 -2.10 -14.41
CA GLN A 70 0.36 -1.51 -15.46
C GLN A 70 1.28 -2.53 -16.16
N LEU A 71 1.62 -3.63 -15.48
CA LEU A 71 2.37 -4.75 -16.05
C LEU A 71 1.47 -5.77 -16.77
N GLY A 72 0.17 -5.49 -16.89
CA GLY A 72 -0.79 -6.37 -17.56
C GLY A 72 -1.32 -7.50 -16.68
N ILE A 73 -1.11 -7.46 -15.36
CA ILE A 73 -1.70 -8.41 -14.42
C ILE A 73 -3.11 -7.95 -14.07
N THR A 74 -4.11 -8.80 -14.31
CA THR A 74 -5.50 -8.42 -14.06
C THR A 74 -5.85 -8.53 -12.56
N PRO A 75 -6.86 -7.78 -12.08
CA PRO A 75 -7.30 -7.88 -10.68
C PRO A 75 -7.66 -9.30 -10.24
N GLU A 76 -8.17 -10.15 -11.14
CA GLU A 76 -8.53 -11.55 -10.85
C GLU A 76 -7.30 -12.43 -10.57
N GLN A 77 -6.11 -11.99 -10.98
CA GLN A 77 -4.84 -12.67 -10.68
C GLN A 77 -4.23 -12.25 -9.35
N VAL A 78 -4.77 -11.23 -8.68
CA VAL A 78 -4.23 -10.64 -7.46
C VAL A 78 -5.18 -10.88 -6.28
N ALA A 79 -4.70 -11.54 -5.24
CA ALA A 79 -5.39 -11.66 -3.97
C ALA A 79 -4.70 -10.80 -2.92
N ILE A 80 -5.45 -9.90 -2.29
CA ILE A 80 -4.93 -9.01 -1.22
C ILE A 80 -5.53 -9.44 0.11
N ALA A 81 -4.68 -9.76 1.08
CA ALA A 81 -5.12 -10.07 2.43
C ALA A 81 -5.85 -8.86 3.05
N PRO A 82 -7.06 -9.05 3.65
CA PRO A 82 -7.87 -7.94 4.14
C PRO A 82 -7.37 -7.34 5.45
N TYR A 83 -6.25 -7.81 5.99
CA TYR A 83 -5.78 -7.49 7.34
C TYR A 83 -4.84 -6.29 7.38
N CYS A 84 -5.01 -5.45 8.40
CA CYS A 84 -4.13 -4.33 8.73
C CYS A 84 -3.20 -4.70 9.88
N THR A 85 -1.89 -4.77 9.63
CA THR A 85 -0.92 -5.17 10.66
C THR A 85 -0.85 -4.20 11.84
N TYR A 86 -1.16 -2.91 11.62
CA TYR A 86 -1.19 -1.90 12.69
C TYR A 86 -2.44 -2.01 13.58
N GLN A 87 -3.60 -2.28 12.98
CA GLN A 87 -4.89 -2.24 13.70
C GLN A 87 -5.25 -3.57 14.37
N ASP A 88 -4.61 -4.67 13.99
CA ASP A 88 -4.83 -6.00 14.57
C ASP A 88 -3.59 -6.45 15.37
N PRO A 89 -3.47 -6.03 16.65
CA PRO A 89 -2.31 -6.35 17.48
C PRO A 89 -2.29 -7.80 17.98
N GLU A 90 -3.43 -8.49 17.97
CA GLU A 90 -3.53 -9.89 18.41
C GLU A 90 -2.98 -10.84 17.33
N ALA A 91 -3.16 -10.52 16.05
CA ALA A 91 -2.70 -11.35 14.95
C ALA A 91 -1.35 -10.92 14.35
N PHE A 92 -0.96 -9.65 14.43
CA PHE A 92 0.21 -9.13 13.70
C PHE A 92 1.13 -8.23 14.51
N PHE A 93 2.43 -8.34 14.22
CA PHE A 93 3.40 -7.34 14.65
C PHE A 93 3.33 -6.11 13.74
N SER A 94 3.53 -4.93 14.32
CA SER A 94 3.64 -3.70 13.55
C SER A 94 4.78 -2.83 14.06
N TYR A 95 5.79 -2.64 13.21
CA TYR A 95 6.87 -1.69 13.50
C TYR A 95 6.33 -0.29 13.78
N ARG A 96 5.28 0.15 13.05
CA ARG A 96 4.71 1.49 13.26
C ARG A 96 4.12 1.64 14.66
N ARG A 97 3.58 0.57 15.25
CA ARG A 97 3.00 0.55 16.60
C ARG A 97 4.07 0.38 17.69
N GLU A 98 5.00 -0.54 17.49
CA GLU A 98 5.89 -1.03 18.55
C GLU A 98 7.33 -0.52 18.44
N GLN A 99 7.75 -0.03 17.27
CA GLN A 99 9.14 0.32 16.93
C GLN A 99 10.15 -0.83 17.16
N LEU A 100 9.67 -2.07 17.14
CA LEU A 100 10.47 -3.28 17.29
C LEU A 100 10.68 -3.95 15.94
N LYS A 101 11.94 -4.31 15.64
CA LYS A 101 12.30 -5.09 14.46
C LYS A 101 12.03 -6.59 14.71
N ARG A 102 10.76 -6.98 14.66
CA ARG A 102 10.34 -8.39 14.76
C ARG A 102 10.20 -9.01 13.36
N VAL A 103 10.42 -10.31 13.28
CA VAL A 103 10.17 -11.09 12.06
C VAL A 103 8.69 -11.43 11.99
N GLN A 104 8.10 -11.28 10.81
CA GLN A 104 6.74 -11.74 10.51
C GLN A 104 6.82 -12.61 9.25
N TRP A 105 6.39 -13.85 9.35
CA TRP A 105 6.41 -14.81 8.25
C TRP A 105 5.09 -14.79 7.49
N SER A 106 5.15 -14.89 6.17
CA SER A 106 3.99 -15.11 5.30
C SER A 106 4.21 -16.38 4.48
N GLY A 107 3.13 -17.13 4.24
CA GLY A 107 3.12 -18.32 3.40
C GLY A 107 2.03 -18.21 2.35
N ILE A 108 2.35 -18.58 1.11
CA ILE A 108 1.38 -18.72 0.01
C ILE A 108 1.32 -20.20 -0.32
N VAL A 109 0.12 -20.77 -0.31
CA VAL A 109 -0.12 -22.17 -0.68
C VAL A 109 -0.98 -22.17 -1.94
N SER A 110 -0.55 -22.92 -2.95
CA SER A 110 -1.36 -23.23 -4.13
C SER A 110 -1.72 -24.71 -4.09
N GLN A 111 -3.00 -25.02 -4.26
CA GLN A 111 -3.48 -26.39 -4.44
C GLN A 111 -3.67 -26.69 -5.92
#